data_AF-A0A7W0TFL0-F1
#
_entry.id   AF-A0A7W0TFL0-F1
#
_cell.length_a   1.000
_cell.length_b   1.000
_cell.length_c   1.000
_cell.angle_alpha   90.00
_cell.angle_beta   90.00
_cell.angle_gamma   90.00
#
_symmetry.space_group_name_H-M   'P 1'
#
loop_
_entity.id
_entity.type
_entity.pdbx_description
1 polymer ?
#
loop_
_entity_poly.entity_id
_entity_poly.type
_entity_poly.pdbx_seq_one_letter_code
_entity_poly.pdbx_strand_id
1 'polypeptide(L)'
;MPKTRPAYPDEFRREAVQMLRAGRTPRELAESLGVSQQTLRNWRRQAQVDRFERDDGVTSDERDELRRLRRENVRLKQERDLLKRAAAFFAAETETR
;
A
#
# COMPACT_ATOMS: atom_id res chain seq x y z
N MET A 1 14.95 9.10 -12.67
CA MET A 1 13.84 8.27 -12.12
C MET A 1 13.24 7.48 -13.28
N PRO A 2 13.17 6.14 -13.26
CA PRO A 2 12.46 5.43 -14.31
C PRO A 2 11.01 5.91 -14.32
N LYS A 3 10.46 6.22 -15.51
CA LYS A 3 9.05 6.61 -15.67
C LYS A 3 8.20 5.44 -15.18
N THR A 4 7.68 5.53 -13.96
CA THR A 4 6.72 4.57 -13.45
C THR A 4 5.48 4.69 -14.33
N ARG A 5 5.16 3.63 -15.09
CA ARG A 5 3.91 3.59 -15.83
C ARG A 5 2.75 3.81 -14.84
N PRO A 6 1.71 4.56 -15.21
CA PRO A 6 0.56 4.73 -14.34
C PRO A 6 0.00 3.35 -13.95
N ALA A 7 -0.48 3.24 -12.72
CA ALA A 7 -1.11 2.02 -12.26
C ALA A 7 -2.35 1.72 -13.11
N TYR A 8 -2.62 0.44 -13.34
CA TYR A 8 -3.86 0.04 -14.00
C TYR A 8 -5.07 0.44 -13.15
N PRO A 9 -6.19 0.88 -13.77
CA PRO A 9 -7.42 1.17 -13.05
C PRO A 9 -7.88 -0.02 -12.20
N ASP A 10 -8.46 0.27 -11.02
CA ASP A 10 -8.90 -0.78 -10.10
C ASP A 10 -10.03 -1.64 -10.69
N GLU A 11 -10.92 -1.06 -11.48
CA GLU A 11 -11.99 -1.78 -12.17
C GLU A 11 -11.43 -2.79 -13.18
N PHE A 12 -10.47 -2.35 -14.00
CA PHE A 12 -9.78 -3.20 -14.96
C PHE A 12 -9.06 -4.37 -14.27
N ARG A 13 -8.36 -4.10 -13.17
CA ARG A 13 -7.73 -5.15 -12.36
C ARG A 13 -8.77 -6.13 -11.80
N ARG A 14 -9.90 -5.64 -11.28
CA ARG A 14 -10.98 -6.46 -10.72
C ARG A 14 -11.58 -7.39 -11.78
N GLU A 15 -11.86 -6.86 -12.96
CA GLU A 15 -12.42 -7.63 -14.06
C GLU A 15 -11.45 -8.72 -14.54
N ALA A 16 -10.16 -8.39 -14.72
CA ALA A 16 -9.13 -9.36 -15.08
C ALA A 16 -9.02 -10.49 -14.03
N VAL A 17 -9.11 -10.17 -12.74
CA VAL A 17 -9.14 -11.17 -11.66
C VAL A 17 -10.39 -12.03 -11.72
N GLN A 18 -11.56 -11.47 -12.04
CA GLN A 18 -12.79 -12.26 -12.21
C GLN A 18 -12.66 -13.25 -13.37
N MET A 19 -12.11 -12.83 -14.51
CA MET A 19 -11.87 -13.73 -15.65
C MET A 19 -10.89 -14.86 -15.29
N LEU A 20 -9.83 -14.57 -14.53
CA LEU A 20 -8.90 -15.59 -14.02
C LEU A 20 -9.59 -16.60 -13.08
N ARG A 21 -10.57 -16.16 -12.28
CA ARG A 21 -11.36 -17.03 -11.40
C ARG A 21 -12.36 -17.87 -12.18
N ALA A 22 -12.90 -17.34 -13.28
CA ALA A 22 -13.77 -18.06 -14.19
C ALA A 22 -13.05 -19.14 -15.04
N GLY A 23 -11.73 -19.32 -14.85
CA GLY A 23 -10.95 -20.39 -15.47
C GLY A 23 -10.08 -19.98 -16.66
N ARG A 24 -10.11 -18.70 -17.08
CA ARG A 24 -9.23 -18.21 -18.14
C ARG A 24 -7.77 -18.26 -17.70
N THR A 25 -6.88 -18.64 -18.61
CA THR A 25 -5.45 -18.74 -18.27
C THR A 25 -4.79 -17.35 -18.29
N PRO A 26 -3.74 -17.12 -17.46
CA PRO A 26 -2.96 -15.88 -17.54
C PRO A 26 -2.38 -15.60 -18.93
N ARG A 27 -2.11 -16.64 -19.73
CA ARG A 27 -1.59 -16.51 -21.08
C ARG A 27 -2.62 -15.91 -22.03
N GLU A 28 -3.82 -16.49 -22.09
CA GLU A 28 -4.93 -15.96 -22.91
C GLU A 28 -5.26 -14.51 -22.55
N LEU A 29 -5.32 -14.21 -21.25
CA LEU A 29 -5.64 -12.86 -20.80
C LEU A 29 -4.52 -11.87 -21.08
N ALA A 30 -3.25 -12.29 -21.01
CA ALA A 30 -2.14 -11.42 -21.36
C ALA A 30 -2.18 -10.98 -22.82
N GLU A 31 -2.49 -11.92 -23.73
CA GLU A 31 -2.62 -11.65 -25.16
C GLU A 31 -3.83 -10.75 -25.47
N SER A 32 -4.98 -10.99 -24.82
CA SER A 32 -6.20 -10.19 -25.06
C SER A 32 -6.20 -8.81 -24.41
N LEU A 33 -5.62 -8.65 -23.23
CA LEU A 33 -5.66 -7.41 -22.45
C LEU A 33 -4.41 -6.54 -22.59
N GLY A 34 -3.35 -7.05 -23.25
CA GLY A 34 -2.07 -6.35 -23.37
C GLY A 34 -1.32 -6.22 -22.05
N VAL A 35 -1.59 -7.10 -21.08
CA VAL A 35 -1.00 -7.11 -19.74
C VAL A 35 0.00 -8.26 -19.62
N SER A 36 1.09 -8.10 -18.87
CA SER A 36 2.03 -9.21 -18.68
C SER A 36 1.39 -10.38 -17.89
N GLN A 37 1.72 -11.62 -18.24
CA GLN A 37 1.24 -12.81 -17.50
C GLN A 37 1.62 -12.74 -16.02
N GLN A 38 2.80 -12.18 -15.69
CA GLN A 38 3.26 -12.03 -14.32
C GLN A 38 2.37 -11.05 -13.54
N THR A 39 1.97 -9.94 -14.17
CA THR A 39 1.03 -8.98 -13.57
C THR A 39 -0.29 -9.65 -13.23
N LEU A 40 -0.85 -10.44 -14.14
CA LEU A 40 -2.09 -11.19 -13.93
C LEU A 40 -1.96 -12.22 -12.79
N ARG A 41 -0.84 -12.94 -12.71
CA ARG A 41 -0.54 -13.87 -11.60
C ARG A 41 -0.46 -13.14 -10.27
N ASN A 42 0.19 -12.00 -10.23
CA ASN A 42 0.31 -11.17 -9.02
C ASN A 42 -1.06 -10.67 -8.55
N TRP A 43 -1.91 -10.20 -9.47
CA TRP A 43 -3.27 -9.77 -9.13
C TRP A 43 -4.13 -10.90 -8.60
N ARG A 44 -4.07 -12.08 -9.23
CA ARG A 44 -4.77 -13.26 -8.73
C ARG A 44 -4.31 -13.61 -7.32
N ARG A 45 -3.00 -13.64 -7.08
CA ARG A 45 -2.41 -13.94 -5.76
C ARG A 45 -2.86 -12.92 -4.71
N GLN A 46 -2.77 -11.62 -4.99
CA GLN A 46 -3.23 -10.60 -4.04
C GLN A 46 -4.73 -10.72 -3.78
N ALA A 47 -5.54 -11.00 -4.79
CA ALA A 47 -6.97 -11.19 -4.61
C ALA A 47 -7.31 -12.45 -3.78
N GLN A 48 -6.46 -13.48 -3.80
CA GLN A 48 -6.60 -14.64 -2.90
C GLN A 48 -6.25 -14.27 -1.46
N VAL A 49 -5.18 -13.48 -1.24
CA VAL A 49 -4.83 -12.95 0.08
C VAL A 49 -5.96 -12.06 0.62
N ASP A 50 -6.48 -11.14 -0.20
CA ASP A 50 -7.57 -10.23 0.18
C ASP A 50 -8.88 -10.95 0.53
N ARG A 51 -9.06 -12.20 0.06
CA ARG A 51 -10.20 -13.06 0.41
C ARG A 51 -9.87 -14.09 1.49
N PHE A 52 -8.70 -14.01 2.12
CA PHE A 52 -8.23 -14.99 3.11
C PHE A 52 -8.15 -16.43 2.58
N GLU A 53 -8.01 -16.60 1.26
CA GLU A 53 -7.74 -17.89 0.62
C GLU A 53 -6.23 -18.24 0.67
N ARG A 54 -5.39 -17.29 1.10
CA ARG A 54 -3.95 -17.42 1.32
C ARG A 54 -3.53 -16.58 2.52
N ASP A 55 -2.54 -17.07 3.26
CA ASP A 55 -1.96 -16.47 4.47
C ASP A 55 -0.53 -15.94 4.26
N ASP A 56 0.07 -16.17 3.09
CA ASP A 56 1.44 -15.79 2.76
C ASP A 56 1.60 -14.34 2.25
N GLY A 57 0.76 -13.44 2.76
CA GLY A 57 0.75 -12.03 2.38
C GLY A 57 -0.15 -11.17 3.26
N VAL A 58 -0.02 -9.85 3.08
CA VAL A 58 -0.86 -8.84 3.74
C VAL A 58 -1.94 -8.39 2.76
N THR A 59 -3.17 -8.27 3.25
CA THR A 59 -4.31 -7.80 2.46
C THR A 59 -4.09 -6.35 2.00
N SER A 60 -4.80 -5.96 0.95
CA SER A 60 -4.78 -4.58 0.44
C SER A 60 -5.20 -3.57 1.53
N ASP A 61 -6.21 -3.91 2.33
CA ASP A 61 -6.73 -3.06 3.40
C ASP A 61 -5.74 -2.91 4.56
N GLU A 62 -5.15 -4.01 5.03
CA GLU A 62 -4.10 -3.98 6.06
C GLU A 62 -2.87 -3.18 5.59
N ARG A 63 -2.53 -3.28 4.30
CA ARG A 63 -1.42 -2.52 3.72
C ARG A 63 -1.71 -1.03 3.71
N ASP A 64 -2.92 -0.62 3.40
CA ASP A 64 -3.31 0.79 3.41
C ASP A 64 -3.39 1.35 4.84
N GLU A 65 -3.89 0.55 5.78
CA GLU A 65 -3.85 0.88 7.20
C GLU A 65 -2.42 1.09 7.70
N LEU A 66 -1.52 0.16 7.36
CA LEU A 66 -0.11 0.26 7.73
C LEU A 66 0.54 1.53 7.17
N ARG A 67 0.18 1.95 5.95
CA ARG A 67 0.67 3.21 5.38
C ARG A 67 0.12 4.41 6.13
N ARG A 68 -1.17 4.41 6.48
CA ARG A 68 -1.80 5.47 7.27
C ARG A 68 -1.13 5.63 8.62
N LEU A 69 -1.02 4.53 9.38
CA LEU A 69 -0.40 4.51 10.70
C LEU A 69 1.07 4.94 10.65
N ARG A 70 1.83 4.54 9.63
CA ARG A 70 3.22 5.00 9.48
C ARG A 70 3.32 6.52 9.29
N ARG A 71 2.43 7.12 8.48
CA ARG A 71 2.39 8.58 8.29
C ARG A 71 2.00 9.30 9.58
N GLU A 72 1.00 8.78 10.27
CA GLU A 72 0.56 9.33 11.56
C GLU A 72 1.67 9.23 12.61
N ASN A 73 2.36 8.09 12.70
CA ASN A 73 3.47 7.92 13.64
C ASN A 73 4.61 8.93 13.39
N VAL A 74 4.92 9.21 12.13
CA VAL A 74 5.91 10.25 11.76
C VAL A 74 5.44 11.62 12.24
N ARG A 75 4.18 11.97 12.00
CA ARG A 75 3.61 13.25 12.45
C ARG A 75 3.63 13.38 13.98
N LEU A 76 3.18 12.36 14.69
CA LEU A 76 3.17 12.34 16.16
C LEU A 76 4.58 12.47 16.74
N LYS A 77 5.58 11.83 16.12
CA LYS A 77 6.99 12.00 16.54
C LYS A 77 7.46 13.44 16.36
N GLN A 78 7.14 14.08 15.24
CA GLN A 78 7.49 15.47 14.98
C GLN A 78 6.82 16.43 16.00
N GLU A 79 5.54 16.24 16.27
CA GLU A 79 4.79 17.03 17.25
C GLU A 79 5.37 16.86 18.67
N ARG A 80 5.63 15.62 19.09
CA ARG A 80 6.31 15.33 20.37
C ARG A 80 7.68 16.01 20.45
N ASP A 81 8.48 15.95 19.39
CA ASP A 81 9.83 16.51 19.40
C ASP A 81 9.82 18.05 19.36
N LEU A 82 8.80 18.67 18.77
CA LEU A 82 8.56 20.10 18.90
C LEU A 82 8.22 20.49 20.34
N LEU A 83 7.28 19.77 20.98
CA LEU A 83 6.88 20.04 22.37
C LEU A 83 8.05 19.88 23.35
N LYS A 84 8.89 18.85 23.16
CA LYS A 84 10.11 18.68 23.96
C LYS A 84 11.07 19.84 23.84
N ARG A 85 11.28 20.35 22.61
CA ARG A 85 12.14 21.52 22.37
C ARG A 85 11.57 22.79 22.99
N ALA A 86 10.26 22.99 22.91
CA ALA A 86 9.58 24.12 23.56
C ALA A 86 9.72 24.04 25.09
N ALA A 87 9.47 22.87 25.69
CA ALA A 87 9.63 22.67 27.13
C ALA A 87 11.07 22.95 27.60
N ALA A 88 12.08 22.46 26.85
CA ALA A 88 13.48 22.74 27.16
C ALA A 88 13.84 24.23 27.06
N PHE A 89 13.31 24.93 26.04
CA PHE A 89 13.50 26.38 25.89
C PHE A 89 12.92 27.15 27.08
N PHE A 90 11.68 26.84 27.48
CA PHE A 90 11.04 27.52 28.61
C PHE A 90 11.74 27.23 29.94
N ALA A 91 12.20 26.00 30.17
CA ALA A 91 12.95 25.65 31.37
C ALA A 91 14.26 26.46 31.47
N ALA A 92 15.01 26.58 30.37
CA ALA A 92 16.23 27.36 30.33
C ALA A 92 16.00 28.87 30.58
N GLU A 93 14.91 29.44 30.03
CA GLU A 93 14.55 30.85 30.24
C GLU A 93 14.19 31.13 31.71
N THR A 94 13.51 30.20 32.38
CA THR A 94 13.17 30.33 33.80
C THR A 94 14.35 30.16 34.74
N GLU A 95 15.40 29.42 34.35
CA GLU A 95 16.63 29.29 35.15
C GLU A 95 17.56 30.50 35.02
N THR A 96 17.42 31.29 33.95
CA THR A 96 18.28 32.45 33.67
C THR A 96 17.77 33.75 34.32
N ARG A 97 16.56 33.73 34.93
CA ARG A 97 15.87 34.90 35.48
C ARG A 97 15.79 34.87 37.00
#